data_AF-A0A0W0N0X0-F1
#
_entry.id   AF-A0A0W0N0X0-F1
#
_cell.length_a   1.000
_cell.length_b   1.000
_cell.length_c   1.000
_cell.angle_alpha   90.00
_cell.angle_beta   90.00
_cell.angle_gamma   90.00
#
_symmetry.space_group_name_H-M   'P 1'
#
loop_
_entity.id
_entity.type
_entity.pdbx_description
1 polymer ?
#
loop_
_entity_poly.entity_id
_entity_poly.type
_entity_poly.pdbx_seq_one_letter_code
_entity_poly.pdbx_strand_id
1 'polypeptide(L)'
;MDYFIGSNRYSASYQGLREEHARYVQLTDKRFLKELSGAMHFAVFVCWFKELPTSQVLSDEGIVHQLAHLIHLKGEPVVMGRLVEIRELFDQQLRLAP
;
A
#
# COMPACT_ATOMS: atom_id res chain seq x y z
N MET A 1 -3.59 -2.14 18.66
CA MET A 1 -2.20 -1.96 19.09
C MET A 1 -1.98 -0.50 19.36
N ASP A 2 -1.46 -0.18 20.54
CA ASP A 2 -1.06 1.19 20.86
C ASP A 2 0.44 1.34 20.65
N TYR A 3 0.86 2.49 20.14
CA TYR A 3 2.27 2.81 19.92
C TYR A 3 2.53 4.29 20.22
N PHE A 4 3.79 4.63 20.44
CA PHE A 4 4.22 5.97 20.79
C PHE A 4 5.19 6.53 19.76
N ILE A 5 5.02 7.79 19.39
CA ILE A 5 6.00 8.56 18.62
C ILE A 5 6.32 9.81 19.44
N GLY A 6 7.53 9.87 20.01
CA GLY A 6 7.88 10.89 20.99
C GLY A 6 6.95 10.81 22.22
N SER A 7 6.26 11.90 22.54
CA SER A 7 5.26 11.97 23.62
C SER A 7 3.83 11.62 23.19
N ASN A 8 3.60 11.38 21.91
CA ASN A 8 2.26 11.16 21.38
C ASN A 8 1.90 9.68 21.38
N ARG A 9 0.70 9.35 21.86
CA ARG A 9 0.13 8.00 21.82
C ARG A 9 -0.82 7.87 20.62
N TYR A 10 -0.65 6.79 19.87
CA TYR A 10 -1.50 6.42 18.75
C TYR A 10 -2.05 5.02 18.95
N SER A 11 -3.12 4.70 18.22
CA SER A 11 -3.69 3.36 18.18
C SER A 11 -4.00 2.95 16.75
N ALA A 12 -3.85 1.65 16.48
CA ALA A 12 -4.21 1.02 15.23
C ALA A 12 -4.99 -0.28 15.48
N SER A 13 -6.10 -0.45 14.76
CA SER A 13 -6.89 -1.69 14.80
C SER A 13 -6.33 -2.67 13.77
N TYR A 14 -5.77 -3.80 14.23
CA TYR A 14 -5.30 -4.85 13.32
C TYR A 14 -6.44 -5.40 12.45
N GLN A 15 -7.63 -5.56 13.04
CA GLN A 15 -8.84 -5.92 12.31
C GLN A 15 -9.19 -4.85 11.26
N GLY A 16 -9.14 -3.56 11.62
CA GLY A 16 -9.41 -2.48 10.67
C GLY A 16 -8.43 -2.44 9.50
N LEU A 17 -7.14 -2.73 9.75
CA LEU A 17 -6.14 -2.83 8.68
C LEU A 17 -6.44 -4.00 7.74
N ARG A 18 -6.93 -5.13 8.27
CA ARG A 18 -7.35 -6.28 7.45
C ARG A 18 -8.56 -5.97 6.58
N GLU A 19 -9.57 -5.32 7.16
CA GLU A 19 -10.78 -4.92 6.44
C GLU A 19 -10.44 -3.92 5.33
N GLU A 20 -9.55 -2.97 5.60
CA GLU A 20 -9.09 -1.98 4.62
C GLU A 20 -8.24 -2.62 3.51
N HIS A 21 -7.35 -3.56 3.84
CA HIS A 21 -6.62 -4.36 2.84
C HIS A 21 -7.59 -5.10 1.90
N ALA A 22 -8.54 -5.84 2.48
CA ALA A 22 -9.53 -6.60 1.71
C ALA A 22 -10.35 -5.70 0.78
N ARG A 23 -10.73 -4.50 1.26
CA ARG A 23 -11.42 -3.48 0.46
C ARG A 23 -10.60 -3.07 -0.77
N TYR A 24 -9.32 -2.73 -0.61
CA TYR A 24 -8.45 -2.32 -1.73
C TYR A 24 -8.24 -3.44 -2.76
N VAL A 25 -8.04 -4.67 -2.30
CA VAL A 25 -7.85 -5.84 -3.18
C VAL A 25 -9.10 -6.11 -4.02
N GLN A 26 -10.29 -5.87 -3.49
CA GLN A 26 -11.57 -6.07 -4.19
C GLN A 26 -11.94 -4.92 -5.14
N LEU A 27 -11.25 -3.76 -5.09
CA LEU A 27 -11.52 -2.67 -6.02
C LEU A 27 -11.22 -3.09 -7.47
N THR A 28 -12.03 -2.60 -8.41
CA THR A 28 -11.65 -2.64 -9.83
C THR A 28 -10.47 -1.69 -10.07
N ASP A 29 -9.67 -1.95 -11.12
CA ASP A 29 -8.55 -1.11 -11.51
C ASP A 29 -8.94 0.38 -11.58
N LYS A 30 -10.06 0.68 -12.24
CA LYS A 30 -10.57 2.05 -12.36
C LYS A 30 -10.85 2.69 -11.00
N ARG A 31 -11.35 1.94 -10.02
CA ARG A 31 -11.62 2.47 -8.67
C ARG A 31 -10.34 2.59 -7.86
N PHE A 32 -9.47 1.59 -7.92
CA PHE A 32 -8.16 1.64 -7.27
C PHE A 32 -7.34 2.84 -7.73
N LEU A 33 -7.29 3.11 -9.05
CA LEU A 33 -6.61 4.27 -9.62
C LEU A 33 -7.17 5.61 -9.12
N LYS A 34 -8.48 5.68 -8.83
CA LYS A 34 -9.10 6.87 -8.23
C LYS A 34 -8.73 7.06 -6.76
N GLU A 35 -8.33 5.99 -6.08
CA GLU A 35 -8.02 5.96 -4.64
C GLU A 35 -6.52 5.78 -4.37
N LEU A 36 -5.66 5.97 -5.37
CA LEU A 36 -4.22 5.70 -5.27
C LEU A 36 -3.54 6.38 -4.09
N SER A 37 -3.85 7.64 -3.79
CA SER A 37 -3.26 8.34 -2.65
C SER A 37 -3.63 7.66 -1.32
N GLY A 38 -4.85 7.13 -1.21
CA GLY A 38 -5.28 6.35 -0.05
C GLY A 38 -4.59 5.00 0.03
N ALA A 39 -4.51 4.28 -1.10
CA ALA A 39 -3.80 3.00 -1.19
C ALA A 39 -2.31 3.15 -0.84
N MET A 40 -1.68 4.23 -1.31
CA MET A 40 -0.30 4.60 -0.99
C MET A 40 -0.11 4.86 0.51
N HIS A 41 -0.96 5.69 1.12
CA HIS A 41 -0.90 5.95 2.55
C HIS A 41 -1.07 4.66 3.37
N PHE A 42 -2.03 3.81 2.98
CA PHE A 42 -2.23 2.49 3.58
C PHE A 42 -0.97 1.62 3.44
N ALA A 43 -0.37 1.56 2.25
CA ALA A 43 0.84 0.78 2.00
C ALA A 43 2.02 1.23 2.87
N VAL A 44 2.26 2.55 2.98
CA VAL A 44 3.29 3.10 3.86
C VAL A 44 3.07 2.66 5.31
N PHE A 45 1.84 2.81 5.80
CA PHE A 45 1.52 2.45 7.18
C PHE A 45 1.69 0.95 7.44
N VAL A 46 1.19 0.09 6.55
CA VAL A 46 1.31 -1.37 6.71
C VAL A 46 2.76 -1.84 6.56
N CYS A 47 3.54 -1.25 5.65
CA CYS A 47 4.97 -1.56 5.54
C CYS A 47 5.73 -1.23 6.82
N TRP A 48 5.46 -0.08 7.43
CA TRP A 48 6.01 0.30 8.73
C TRP A 48 5.55 -0.67 9.83
N PHE A 49 4.24 -0.95 9.89
CA PHE A 49 3.64 -1.84 10.88
C PHE A 49 4.21 -3.26 10.84
N LYS A 50 4.50 -3.77 9.63
CA LYS A 50 5.09 -5.09 9.39
C LYS A 50 6.62 -5.10 9.45
N GLU A 51 7.24 -3.94 9.72
CA GLU A 51 8.69 -3.75 9.73
C GLU A 51 9.38 -4.28 8.45
N LEU A 52 8.76 -4.03 7.28
CA LEU A 52 9.29 -4.53 6.02
C LEU A 52 10.64 -3.87 5.68
N PRO A 53 11.61 -4.62 5.11
CA PRO A 53 12.88 -4.05 4.69
C PRO A 53 12.69 -2.92 3.69
N THR A 54 13.45 -1.83 3.83
CA THR A 54 13.36 -0.67 2.93
C THR A 54 13.60 -1.01 1.47
N SER A 55 14.42 -2.03 1.19
CA SER A 55 14.63 -2.55 -0.17
C SER A 55 13.36 -3.11 -0.82
N GLN A 56 12.39 -3.60 -0.04
CA GLN A 56 11.10 -4.08 -0.55
C GLN A 56 10.04 -2.97 -0.59
N VAL A 57 10.31 -1.82 0.03
CA VAL A 57 9.34 -0.72 0.16
C VAL A 57 9.67 0.43 -0.78
N LEU A 58 10.92 0.90 -0.79
CA LEU A 58 11.34 2.16 -1.41
C LEU A 58 12.24 2.01 -2.63
N SER A 59 12.77 0.82 -2.91
CA SER A 59 13.53 0.57 -4.14
C SER A 59 12.63 0.75 -5.38
N ASP A 60 13.24 0.79 -6.57
CA ASP A 60 12.50 0.88 -7.83
C ASP A 60 11.53 -0.30 -8.06
N GLU A 61 11.64 -1.39 -7.29
CA GLU A 61 10.69 -2.51 -7.33
C GLU A 61 9.76 -2.55 -6.10
N GLY A 62 10.00 -1.67 -5.12
CA GLY A 62 9.26 -1.64 -3.88
C GLY A 62 7.85 -1.09 -4.03
N ILE A 63 6.92 -1.61 -3.23
CA ILE A 63 5.49 -1.32 -3.40
C ILE A 63 5.16 0.17 -3.28
N VAL A 64 5.79 0.90 -2.35
CA VAL A 64 5.56 2.34 -2.19
C VAL A 64 6.07 3.08 -3.42
N HIS A 65 7.24 2.71 -3.94
CA HIS A 65 7.77 3.31 -5.17
C HIS A 65 6.84 3.08 -6.37
N GLN A 66 6.37 1.84 -6.56
CA GLN A 66 5.47 1.50 -7.66
C GLN A 66 4.14 2.26 -7.59
N LEU A 67 3.57 2.42 -6.39
CA LEU A 67 2.38 3.26 -6.19
C LEU A 67 2.68 4.75 -6.45
N ALA A 68 3.87 5.24 -6.11
CA ALA A 68 4.30 6.60 -6.43
C ALA A 68 4.36 6.83 -7.95
N HIS A 69 4.88 5.87 -8.72
CA HIS A 69 4.87 5.94 -10.19
C HIS A 69 3.45 6.00 -10.75
N LEU A 70 2.51 5.20 -10.24
CA LEU A 70 1.11 5.28 -10.68
C LEU A 70 0.47 6.66 -10.43
N ILE A 71 0.89 7.36 -9.38
CA ILE A 71 0.43 8.71 -9.06
C ILE A 71 1.13 9.76 -9.94
N HIS A 72 2.46 9.69 -10.02
CA HIS A 72 3.30 10.70 -10.67
C HIS A 72 3.24 10.64 -12.20
N LEU A 73 3.21 9.42 -12.77
CA LEU A 73 3.25 9.14 -14.22
C LEU A 73 1.86 8.77 -14.75
N LYS A 74 0.82 9.41 -14.22
CA LYS A 74 -0.57 9.05 -14.47
C LYS A 74 -0.90 8.99 -15.96
N GLY A 75 -1.27 7.80 -16.43
CA GLY A 75 -1.66 7.57 -17.83
C GLY A 75 -0.51 7.17 -18.76
N GLU A 76 0.73 7.12 -18.28
CA GLU A 76 1.86 6.63 -19.07
C GLU A 76 1.69 5.13 -19.37
N PRO A 77 1.72 4.71 -20.66
CA PRO A 77 1.45 3.32 -21.05
C PRO A 77 2.36 2.30 -20.37
N VAL A 78 3.63 2.65 -20.14
CA VAL A 78 4.64 1.78 -19.52
C VAL A 78 4.26 1.41 -18.10
N VAL A 79 3.78 2.38 -17.32
CA VAL A 79 3.36 2.15 -15.93
C VAL A 79 2.01 1.45 -15.89
N MET A 80 1.08 1.86 -16.75
CA MET A 80 -0.27 1.28 -16.83
C MET A 80 -0.25 -0.19 -17.29
N GLY A 81 0.72 -0.58 -18.11
CA GLY A 81 0.92 -1.98 -18.52
C GLY A 81 1.31 -2.91 -17.36
N ARG A 82 1.79 -2.36 -16.25
CA ARG A 82 2.22 -3.10 -15.05
C ARG A 82 1.19 -3.06 -13.92
N LEU A 83 0.02 -2.46 -14.13
CA LEU A 83 -0.96 -2.26 -13.05
C LEU A 83 -1.36 -3.57 -12.37
N VAL A 84 -1.52 -4.66 -13.14
CA VAL A 84 -1.86 -5.98 -12.58
C VAL A 84 -0.77 -6.48 -11.63
N GLU A 85 0.49 -6.44 -12.06
CA GLU A 85 1.66 -6.84 -11.25
C GLU A 85 1.75 -6.01 -9.95
N ILE A 86 1.55 -4.69 -10.05
CA ILE A 86 1.60 -3.79 -8.89
C ILE A 86 0.46 -4.10 -7.91
N ARG A 87 -0.73 -4.45 -8.42
CA ARG A 87 -1.87 -4.85 -7.57
C ARG A 87 -1.65 -6.20 -6.91
N GLU A 88 -1.03 -7.15 -7.59
CA GLU A 88 -0.64 -8.44 -7.01
C GLU A 88 0.41 -8.26 -5.92
N LEU A 89 1.43 -7.43 -6.17
CA LEU A 89 2.44 -7.07 -5.15
C LEU A 89 1.78 -6.40 -3.94
N PHE A 90 0.86 -5.46 -4.18
CA PHE A 90 0.08 -4.80 -3.13
C PHE A 90 -0.66 -5.83 -2.26
N ASP A 91 -1.40 -6.76 -2.88
CA ASP A 91 -2.13 -7.80 -2.16
C ASP A 91 -1.15 -8.64 -1.32
N GLN A 92 -0.16 -9.25 -1.95
CA GLN A 92 0.74 -10.21 -1.30
C GLN A 92 1.57 -9.58 -0.18
N GLN A 93 2.21 -8.44 -0.45
CA GLN A 93 3.15 -7.83 0.47
C GLN A 93 2.44 -7.16 1.66
N LEU A 94 1.25 -6.59 1.44
CA LEU A 94 0.48 -5.89 2.49
C LEU A 94 -0.55 -6.78 3.19
N ARG A 95 -0.70 -8.05 2.77
CA ARG A 95 -1.60 -9.00 3.43
C ARG A 95 -1.24 -9.16 4.90
N LEU A 96 -2.28 -9.16 5.74
CA LEU A 96 -2.19 -9.37 7.18
C LEU A 96 -2.73 -10.76 7.52
N ALA A 97 -2.09 -11.46 8.46
CA ALA A 97 -2.47 -12.80 8.89
C ALA A 97 -3.89 -12.84 9.49
N PRO A 98 -4.60 -13.98 9.39
CA PRO A 98 -5.93 -14.17 9.95
C PRO A 98 -6.03 -14.02 11.47
#